data_AF-A0A1H9XA04-F1
#
_entry.id   AF-A0A1H9XA04-F1
#
_cell.length_a   1.000
_cell.length_b   1.000
_cell.length_c   1.000
_cell.angle_alpha   90.00
_cell.angle_beta   90.00
_cell.angle_gamma   90.00
#
_symmetry.space_group_name_H-M   'P 1'
#
loop_
_entity.id
_entity.type
_entity.pdbx_description
1 polymer ?
#
loop_
_entity_poly.entity_id
_entity_poly.type
_entity_poly.pdbx_seq_one_letter_code
_entity_poly.pdbx_strand_id
1 'polypeptide(L)'
;MENNYNDLIGDIIKSSKSMDDIKGKGKPLSKEYLRKDTFQHFQKIAKEAGYLPEWLNLQKEIHHELTLIQPGKQNMDKINNKIRKYNKLCPAPLQKPLVNEDNFKDECHRWK
;
A
#
# COMPACT_ATOMS: atom_id res chain seq x y z
N MET A 1 22.74 -5.24 21.84
CA MET A 1 22.69 -6.45 22.68
C MET A 1 21.85 -7.45 21.91
N GLU A 2 22.49 -8.49 21.37
CA GLU A 2 21.78 -9.57 20.68
C GLU A 2 20.94 -10.32 21.70
N ASN A 3 19.62 -10.19 21.61
CA ASN A 3 18.72 -10.98 22.43
C ASN A 3 18.74 -12.40 21.85
N ASN A 4 19.64 -13.22 22.38
CA ASN A 4 19.77 -14.62 22.02
C ASN A 4 18.55 -15.35 22.62
N TYR A 5 17.43 -15.31 21.89
CA TYR A 5 16.22 -16.02 22.26
C TYR A 5 16.50 -17.52 22.15
N ASN A 6 16.75 -18.16 23.28
CA ASN A 6 16.91 -19.61 23.36
C ASN A 6 15.54 -20.28 23.18
N ASP A 7 15.17 -20.53 21.92
CA ASP A 7 13.98 -21.31 21.57
C ASP A 7 14.24 -22.80 21.80
N LEU A 8 14.25 -23.21 23.08
CA LEU A 8 14.48 -24.59 23.47
C LEU A 8 13.52 -25.56 22.77
N ILE A 9 12.27 -25.13 22.55
CA ILE A 9 11.25 -25.92 21.83
C ILE A 9 11.61 -26.01 20.34
N GLY A 10 11.94 -24.88 19.71
CA GLY A 10 12.40 -24.85 18.32
C GLY A 10 13.64 -25.70 18.08
N ASP A 11 14.57 -25.73 19.03
CA ASP A 11 15.81 -26.52 18.94
C ASP A 11 15.54 -28.02 19.14
N ILE A 12 14.65 -28.39 20.08
CA ILE A 12 14.16 -29.77 20.21
C ILE A 12 13.48 -30.22 18.92
N ILE A 13 12.62 -29.39 18.33
CA ILE A 13 11.92 -29.70 17.07
C ILE A 13 12.89 -29.81 15.90
N LYS A 14 13.89 -28.93 15.77
CA LYS A 14 14.93 -29.01 14.72
C LYS A 14 15.81 -30.25 14.87
N SER A 15 16.13 -30.64 16.11
CA SER A 15 16.92 -31.84 16.40
C SER A 15 16.16 -33.13 16.09
N SER A 16 14.83 -33.08 16.17
CA SER A 16 13.97 -34.15 15.69
C SER A 16 13.92 -34.09 14.15
N LYS A 17 14.51 -35.09 13.48
CA LYS A 17 14.47 -35.21 11.99
C LYS A 17 13.05 -35.26 11.39
N SER A 18 12.03 -35.30 12.24
CA SER A 18 10.60 -35.34 11.96
C SER A 18 9.98 -33.99 11.56
N MET A 19 10.77 -32.93 11.35
CA MET A 19 10.22 -31.66 10.86
C MET A 19 9.43 -31.88 9.58
N ASP A 20 9.95 -32.62 8.60
CA ASP A 20 9.29 -32.76 7.29
C ASP A 20 7.98 -33.57 7.33
N ASP A 21 7.76 -34.41 8.36
CA ASP A 21 6.62 -35.32 8.49
C ASP A 21 5.51 -34.81 9.44
N ILE A 22 5.54 -33.54 9.86
CA ILE A 22 4.47 -33.00 10.72
C ILE A 22 3.18 -32.87 9.91
N LYS A 23 2.23 -33.76 10.19
CA LYS A 23 0.88 -33.75 9.62
C LYS A 23 0.20 -32.42 9.97
N GLY A 24 -0.17 -31.64 8.94
CA GLY A 24 -0.73 -30.30 9.11
C GLY A 24 0.24 -29.16 8.78
N LYS A 25 1.46 -29.45 8.30
CA LYS A 25 2.26 -28.43 7.61
C LYS A 25 1.46 -27.90 6.41
N GLY A 26 1.09 -26.62 6.48
CA GLY A 26 0.58 -25.91 5.32
C GLY A 26 1.59 -25.99 4.16
N LYS A 27 1.11 -25.76 2.92
CA LYS A 27 2.02 -25.73 1.76
C LYS A 27 3.07 -24.63 1.99
N PRO A 28 4.37 -24.91 1.73
CA PRO A 28 5.40 -23.88 1.83
C PRO A 28 5.05 -22.72 0.91
N LEU A 29 5.19 -21.49 1.42
CA LEU A 29 5.02 -20.29 0.60
C LEU A 29 6.05 -20.31 -0.54
N SER A 30 5.64 -19.88 -1.73
CA SER A 30 6.55 -19.85 -2.87
C SER A 30 7.70 -18.87 -2.59
N LYS A 31 8.88 -19.17 -3.13
CA LYS A 31 10.04 -18.26 -3.05
C LYS A 31 9.74 -16.89 -3.67
N GLU A 32 8.82 -16.83 -4.65
CA GLU A 32 8.34 -15.58 -5.22
C GLU A 32 7.52 -14.77 -4.20
N TYR A 33 6.62 -15.43 -3.46
CA TYR A 33 5.80 -14.80 -2.42
C TYR A 33 6.68 -14.23 -1.30
N LEU A 34 7.75 -14.91 -0.92
CA LEU A 34 8.66 -14.42 0.12
C LEU A 34 9.52 -13.22 -0.31
N ARG A 35 9.61 -12.93 -1.62
CA ARG A 35 10.45 -11.84 -2.16
C ARG A 35 9.71 -10.52 -2.36
N LYS A 36 8.38 -10.56 -2.42
CA LYS A 36 7.54 -9.40 -2.72
C LYS A 36 7.10 -8.72 -1.42
N ASP A 37 7.04 -7.40 -1.41
CA ASP A 37 6.42 -6.67 -0.30
C ASP A 37 4.89 -6.83 -0.31
N THR A 38 4.21 -6.39 0.76
CA THR A 38 2.76 -6.51 0.91
C THR A 38 1.98 -5.78 -0.20
N PHE A 39 2.50 -4.66 -0.69
CA PHE A 39 1.86 -3.87 -1.73
C PHE A 39 1.99 -4.53 -3.12
N GLN A 40 3.14 -5.10 -3.44
CA GLN A 40 3.38 -5.86 -4.66
C GLN A 40 2.49 -7.11 -4.73
N HIS A 41 2.24 -7.77 -3.59
CA HIS A 41 1.25 -8.84 -3.52
C HIS A 41 -0.16 -8.36 -3.81
N PHE A 42 -0.58 -7.26 -3.19
CA PHE A 42 -1.87 -6.65 -3.46
C PHE A 42 -2.03 -6.33 -4.95
N GLN A 43 -1.03 -5.70 -5.57
CA GLN A 43 -1.06 -5.36 -6.99
C GLN A 43 -1.21 -6.60 -7.89
N LYS A 44 -0.47 -7.68 -7.60
CA LYS A 44 -0.57 -8.94 -8.36
C LYS A 44 -1.97 -9.52 -8.26
N ILE A 45 -2.48 -9.68 -7.04
CA ILE A 45 -3.79 -10.29 -6.77
C ILE A 45 -4.92 -9.43 -7.36
N ALA A 46 -4.89 -8.12 -7.15
CA ALA A 46 -5.89 -7.20 -7.70
C ALA A 46 -5.92 -7.27 -9.22
N LYS A 47 -4.76 -7.32 -9.88
CA LYS A 47 -4.65 -7.45 -11.33
C LYS A 47 -5.20 -8.79 -11.82
N GLU A 48 -4.83 -9.90 -11.18
CA GLU A 48 -5.30 -11.24 -11.53
C GLU A 48 -6.83 -11.39 -11.34
N ALA A 49 -7.40 -10.71 -10.35
CA ALA A 49 -8.84 -10.69 -10.09
C ALA A 49 -9.63 -9.69 -10.97
N GLY A 50 -8.96 -8.90 -11.81
CA GLY A 50 -9.60 -7.83 -12.58
C GLY A 50 -10.17 -6.70 -11.71
N TYR A 51 -9.66 -6.53 -10.48
CA TYR A 51 -10.13 -5.54 -9.54
C TYR A 51 -9.58 -4.15 -9.89
N LEU A 52 -10.48 -3.18 -10.04
CA LEU A 52 -10.14 -1.76 -10.20
C LEU A 52 -10.36 -1.02 -8.88
N PRO A 53 -9.29 -0.58 -8.19
CA PRO A 53 -9.43 0.14 -6.93
C PRO A 53 -10.17 1.48 -7.06
N GLU A 54 -11.07 1.77 -6.12
CA GLU A 54 -11.88 3.02 -6.10
C GLU A 54 -11.01 4.28 -6.08
N TRP A 55 -9.85 4.23 -5.42
CA TRP A 55 -8.95 5.39 -5.33
C TRP A 55 -8.41 5.85 -6.68
N LEU A 56 -8.41 5.00 -7.72
CA LEU A 56 -8.01 5.41 -9.07
C LEU A 56 -9.04 6.34 -9.72
N ASN A 57 -10.33 6.15 -9.42
CA ASN A 57 -11.37 7.07 -9.88
C ASN A 57 -11.24 8.41 -9.16
N LEU A 58 -11.03 8.39 -7.84
CA LEU A 58 -10.74 9.60 -7.06
C LEU A 58 -9.49 10.33 -7.57
N GLN A 59 -8.44 9.60 -7.95
CA GLN A 59 -7.23 10.19 -8.51
C GLN A 59 -7.52 10.98 -9.80
N LYS A 60 -8.32 10.39 -10.72
CA LYS A 60 -8.72 11.07 -11.96
C LYS A 60 -9.58 12.30 -11.68
N GLU A 61 -10.53 12.19 -10.75
CA GLU A 61 -11.36 13.32 -10.34
C GLU A 61 -10.52 14.46 -9.76
N ILE A 62 -9.60 14.15 -8.84
CA ILE A 62 -8.71 15.14 -8.22
C ILE A 62 -7.82 15.80 -9.27
N HIS A 63 -7.26 15.03 -10.20
CA HIS A 63 -6.47 15.58 -11.31
C HIS A 63 -7.30 16.53 -12.17
N HIS A 64 -8.50 16.12 -12.56
CA HIS A 64 -9.39 16.93 -13.37
C HIS A 64 -9.76 18.25 -12.66
N GLU A 65 -10.14 18.19 -11.38
CA GLU A 65 -10.46 19.38 -10.59
C GLU A 65 -9.25 20.31 -10.44
N LEU A 66 -8.06 19.77 -10.20
CA LEU A 66 -6.82 20.55 -10.14
C LEU A 66 -6.53 21.28 -11.45
N THR A 67 -6.84 20.68 -12.61
CA THR A 67 -6.65 21.36 -13.91
C THR A 67 -7.65 22.47 -14.20
N LEU A 68 -8.85 22.42 -13.63
CA LEU A 68 -9.93 23.39 -13.88
C LEU A 68 -9.93 24.57 -12.92
N ILE A 69 -9.32 24.41 -11.75
CA ILE A 69 -9.42 25.37 -10.65
C ILE A 69 -8.26 26.39 -10.71
N GLN A 70 -8.59 27.67 -10.50
CA GLN A 70 -7.59 28.70 -10.18
C GLN A 70 -7.26 28.69 -8.68
N PRO A 71 -6.02 29.03 -8.29
CA PRO A 71 -5.61 29.04 -6.88
C PRO A 71 -6.53 29.98 -6.08
N GLY A 72 -7.26 29.40 -5.11
CA GLY A 72 -8.21 30.13 -4.27
C GLY A 72 -8.79 29.26 -3.16
N LYS A 73 -8.79 29.78 -1.93
CA LYS A 73 -9.03 29.05 -0.67
C LYS A 73 -10.27 28.12 -0.67
N GLN A 74 -11.43 28.59 -1.14
CA GLN A 74 -12.68 27.80 -1.16
C GLN A 74 -12.63 26.57 -2.08
N ASN A 75 -11.87 26.64 -3.17
CA ASN A 75 -11.78 25.52 -4.11
C ASN A 75 -10.78 24.46 -3.59
N MET A 76 -9.76 24.88 -2.86
CA MET A 76 -8.73 23.98 -2.30
C MET A 76 -9.26 23.10 -1.18
N ASP A 77 -10.16 23.61 -0.34
CA ASP A 77 -10.78 22.82 0.73
C ASP A 77 -11.56 21.61 0.18
N LYS A 78 -12.25 21.79 -0.95
CA LYS A 78 -12.98 20.71 -1.64
C LYS A 78 -12.02 19.63 -2.14
N ILE A 79 -10.96 20.03 -2.82
CA ILE A 79 -9.92 19.10 -3.31
C ILE A 79 -9.26 18.38 -2.13
N ASN A 80 -8.90 19.10 -1.06
CA ASN A 80 -8.27 18.52 0.11
C ASN A 80 -9.16 17.48 0.82
N ASN A 81 -10.48 17.68 0.83
CA ASN A 81 -11.41 16.66 1.32
C ASN A 81 -11.38 15.39 0.47
N LYS A 82 -11.29 15.52 -0.86
CA LYS A 82 -11.12 14.37 -1.77
C LYS A 82 -9.77 13.69 -1.57
N ILE A 83 -8.68 14.45 -1.41
CA ILE A 83 -7.33 13.91 -1.15
C ILE A 83 -7.32 13.12 0.17
N ARG A 84 -8.00 13.59 1.22
CA ARG A 84 -8.15 12.82 2.47
C ARG A 84 -8.90 11.51 2.24
N LYS A 85 -9.96 11.50 1.42
CA LYS A 85 -10.67 10.27 1.05
C LYS A 85 -9.75 9.33 0.27
N TYR A 86 -9.01 9.85 -0.71
CA TYR A 86 -8.01 9.11 -1.49
C TYR A 86 -6.96 8.46 -0.57
N ASN A 87 -6.35 9.24 0.33
CA ASN A 87 -5.30 8.75 1.22
C ASN A 87 -5.79 7.68 2.22
N LYS A 88 -7.07 7.72 2.60
CA LYS A 88 -7.67 6.67 3.45
C LYS A 88 -7.85 5.35 2.71
N LEU A 89 -8.06 5.40 1.39
CA LEU A 89 -8.31 4.23 0.56
C LEU A 89 -7.02 3.66 -0.04
N CYS A 90 -6.06 4.51 -0.38
CA CYS A 90 -4.84 4.08 -1.04
C CYS A 90 -3.80 3.53 -0.04
N PRO A 91 -2.97 2.58 -0.45
CA PRO A 91 -1.84 2.10 0.34
C PRO A 91 -0.88 3.23 0.70
N ALA A 92 -0.24 3.15 1.87
CA ALA A 92 0.63 4.19 2.41
C ALA A 92 1.68 4.75 1.43
N PRO A 93 2.35 3.93 0.57
CA PRO A 93 3.32 4.44 -0.39
C PRO A 93 2.73 5.36 -1.48
N LEU A 94 1.41 5.33 -1.68
CA LEU A 94 0.71 6.12 -2.71
C LEU A 94 0.01 7.36 -2.15
N GLN A 95 0.06 7.59 -0.83
CA GLN A 95 -0.58 8.75 -0.23
C GLN A 95 0.10 10.05 -0.69
N LYS A 96 -0.70 11.10 -0.90
CA LYS A 96 -0.25 12.40 -1.40
C LYS A 96 -0.56 13.52 -0.38
N PRO A 97 0.27 14.58 -0.31
CA PRO A 97 0.03 15.69 0.60
C PRO A 97 -1.20 16.50 0.21
N LEU A 98 -1.68 17.33 1.13
CA LEU A 98 -2.74 18.30 0.85
C LEU A 98 -2.19 19.47 0.02
N VAL A 99 -3.07 20.10 -0.75
CA VAL A 99 -2.75 21.22 -1.63
C VAL A 99 -2.96 22.54 -0.87
N ASN A 100 -2.00 23.45 -1.01
CA ASN A 100 -2.01 24.83 -0.53
C ASN A 100 -1.50 25.76 -1.65
N GLU A 101 -1.60 27.08 -1.48
CA GLU A 101 -1.26 28.04 -2.55
C GLU A 101 0.21 27.91 -3.01
N ASP A 102 1.11 27.57 -2.08
CA ASP A 102 2.55 27.44 -2.33
C ASP A 102 2.88 26.19 -3.16
N ASN A 103 2.23 25.06 -2.89
CA ASN A 103 2.49 23.77 -3.53
C ASN A 103 1.55 23.44 -4.69
N PHE A 104 0.60 24.33 -5.02
CA PHE A 104 -0.45 24.09 -6.01
C PHE A 104 0.12 23.68 -7.37
N LYS A 105 1.18 24.38 -7.83
CA LYS A 105 1.81 24.09 -9.13
C LYS A 105 2.48 22.72 -9.16
N ASP A 106 3.17 22.36 -8.08
CA ASP A 106 3.89 21.09 -7.98
C ASP A 106 2.92 19.91 -7.89
N GLU A 107 1.84 20.07 -7.12
CA GLU A 107 0.82 19.05 -7.00
C GLU A 107 0.03 18.86 -8.32
N CYS A 108 -0.28 19.92 -9.05
CA CYS A 108 -0.86 19.79 -10.41
C CYS A 108 0.00 18.88 -11.32
N HIS A 109 1.33 18.93 -11.19
CA HIS A 109 2.22 18.04 -11.93
C HIS A 109 2.23 16.61 -11.37
N ARG A 110 2.26 16.44 -10.04
CA ARG A 110 2.30 15.12 -9.38
C ARG A 110 1.00 14.32 -9.48
N TRP A 111 -0.13 14.96 -9.76
CA TRP A 111 -1.42 14.29 -9.87
C TRP A 111 -1.74 13.79 -11.30
N LYS A 112 -0.87 14.02 -12.29
CA LYS A 112 -0.92 13.31 -13.58
C LYS A 112 -0.85 11.79 -13.39
#